data_AF-A0A939EQL0-F1
#
_entry.id   AF-A0A939EQL0-F1
#
_cell.length_a   1.000
_cell.length_b   1.000
_cell.length_c   1.000
_cell.angle_alpha   90.00
_cell.angle_beta   90.00
_cell.angle_gamma   90.00
#
_symmetry.space_group_name_H-M   'P 1'
#
loop_
_entity.id
_entity.type
_entity.pdbx_description
1 polymer ?
#
loop_
_entity_poly.entity_id
_entity_poly.type
_entity_poly.pdbx_seq_one_letter_code
_entity_poly.pdbx_strand_id
1 'polypeptide(L)' 'MKGWEVSLGFEPTAVADLRHKDTVFDEICSDYEEMLDARARSATAAGAEDLADTIAALELEMSNYLQT' A
#
# COMPACT_ATOMS: atom_id res chain seq x y z
N MET A 1 -13.68 -1.00 -2.21
CA MET A 1 -12.35 -1.20 -2.81
C MET A 1 -11.51 -0.01 -2.39
N LYS A 2 -10.42 -0.26 -1.65
CA LYS A 2 -9.48 0.76 -1.16
C LYS A 2 -8.62 1.29 -2.32
N GLY A 3 -7.99 2.44 -2.14
CA GLY A 3 -7.18 3.08 -3.20
C GLY A 3 -6.03 2.19 -3.62
N TRP A 4 -5.37 1.55 -2.66
CA TRP A 4 -4.27 0.62 -2.90
C TRP A 4 -4.67 -0.65 -3.66
N GLU A 5 -5.84 -1.23 -3.37
CA GLU A 5 -6.34 -2.44 -4.03
C GLU A 5 -6.51 -2.22 -5.53
N VAL A 6 -6.99 -1.01 -5.89
CA VAL A 6 -7.18 -0.57 -7.27
C VAL A 6 -5.84 -0.26 -7.93
N SER A 7 -4.95 0.46 -7.23
CA SER A 7 -3.64 0.85 -7.77
C SER A 7 -2.76 -0.36 -8.10
N LEU A 8 -2.84 -1.42 -7.30
CA LEU A 8 -1.99 -2.60 -7.42
C LEU A 8 -2.65 -3.75 -8.19
N GLY A 9 -3.95 -3.66 -8.49
CA GLY A 9 -4.65 -4.62 -9.33
C GLY A 9 -4.81 -6.00 -8.68
N PHE A 10 -4.87 -6.07 -7.35
CA PHE A 10 -5.00 -7.35 -6.65
C PHE A 10 -6.43 -7.90 -6.71
N GLU A 11 -6.55 -9.23 -6.74
CA GLU A 11 -7.85 -9.91 -6.66
C GLU A 11 -8.50 -9.71 -5.28
N PRO A 12 -9.76 -9.21 -5.21
CA PRO A 12 -10.41 -8.85 -3.94
C PRO A 12 -10.54 -10.00 -2.93
N THR A 13 -10.65 -11.23 -3.42
CA THR A 13 -10.81 -12.43 -2.57
C THR A 13 -9.50 -12.81 -1.86
N ALA A 14 -8.36 -12.74 -2.55
CA ALA A 14 -7.05 -13.01 -1.95
C ALA A 14 -6.71 -11.96 -0.88
N VAL A 15 -7.02 -10.69 -1.15
CA VAL A 15 -6.90 -9.60 -0.18
C VAL A 15 -7.78 -9.83 1.05
N ALA A 16 -9.05 -10.19 0.86
CA ALA A 16 -9.97 -10.41 1.97
C ALA A 16 -9.53 -11.59 2.87
N ASP A 17 -9.08 -12.69 2.27
CA ASP A 17 -8.58 -13.85 3.00
C ASP A 17 -7.31 -13.54 3.80
N LEU A 18 -6.40 -12.76 3.23
CA LEU A 18 -5.16 -12.37 3.89
C LEU A 18 -5.43 -11.40 5.05
N ARG A 19 -6.25 -10.37 4.84
CA ARG A 19 -6.68 -9.44 5.92
C ARG A 19 -7.32 -10.15 7.10
N HIS A 20 -8.12 -11.19 6.84
CA HIS A 20 -8.77 -11.92 7.92
C HIS A 20 -7.77 -12.69 8.80
N LYS A 21 -6.62 -13.06 8.25
CA LYS A 21 -5.62 -13.92 8.89
C LYS A 21 -4.40 -13.17 9.41
N ASP A 22 -4.15 -11.96 8.91
CA ASP A 22 -2.92 -11.23 9.15
C ASP A 22 -3.16 -9.75 9.46
N THR A 23 -3.00 -9.39 10.73
CA THR A 23 -3.08 -8.00 11.21
C THR A 23 -1.93 -7.13 10.74
N VAL A 24 -0.74 -7.71 10.47
CA VAL A 24 0.41 -6.96 9.94
C VAL A 24 0.11 -6.48 8.52
N PHE A 25 -0.55 -7.30 7.72
CA PHE A 25 -1.00 -6.91 6.39
C PHE A 25 -1.95 -5.71 6.42
N ASP A 26 -2.87 -5.67 7.39
CA ASP A 26 -3.78 -4.53 7.56
C ASP A 26 -3.05 -3.25 7.97
N GLU A 27 -2.01 -3.34 8.80
CA GLU A 27 -1.16 -2.20 9.18
C GLU A 27 -0.40 -1.64 7.96
N ILE A 28 0.23 -2.52 7.15
CA ILE A 28 0.93 -2.14 5.92
C ILE A 28 -0.02 -1.42 4.95
N CYS A 29 -1.24 -1.93 4.79
CA CYS A 29 -2.26 -1.29 3.97
C CYS A 29 -2.64 0.11 4.46
N SER A 30 -2.69 0.30 5.78
CA SER A 30 -2.98 1.60 6.39
C SER A 30 -1.87 2.60 6.13
N ASP A 31 -0.61 2.19 6.36
CA ASP A 31 0.57 3.02 6.13
C ASP A 31 0.67 3.47 4.67
N TYR A 32 0.36 2.57 3.74
CA TYR A 32 0.36 2.90 2.31
C TYR A 32 -0.69 3.96 1.94
N GLU A 33 -1.91 3.88 2.49
CA GLU A 33 -2.95 4.89 2.26
C GLU A 33 -2.57 6.25 2.85
N GLU A 34 -1.95 6.27 4.03
CA GLU A 34 -1.44 7.51 4.64
C GLU A 34 -0.31 8.14 3.81
N MET A 35 0.60 7.32 3.28
CA MET A 35 1.68 7.78 2.40
C MET A 35 1.16 8.30 1.06
N LEU A 36 0.14 7.67 0.46
CA LEU A 36 -0.50 8.17 -0.76
C LEU A 36 -1.14 9.54 -0.53
N ASP A 37 -1.85 9.72 0.58
CA ASP A 37 -2.44 11.00 0.95
C ASP A 37 -1.36 12.07 1.23
N ALA A 38 -0.29 11.70 1.92
CA ALA A 38 0.87 12.57 2.12
C ALA A 38 1.52 12.99 0.80
N ARG A 39 1.69 12.05 -0.16
CA ARG A 39 2.22 12.34 -1.49
C ARG A 39 1.32 13.28 -2.28
N ALA A 40 0.00 13.09 -2.22
CA ALA A 40 -0.97 13.97 -2.88
C ALA A 40 -0.94 15.41 -2.34
N ARG A 41 -0.59 15.58 -1.05
CA ARG A 41 -0.48 16.89 -0.40
C ARG A 41 0.92 17.50 -0.47
N SER A 42 1.94 16.74 -0.86
CA SER A 42 3.32 17.22 -0.90
C SER A 42 3.50 18.28 -1.98
N ALA A 43 4.01 19.45 -1.58
CA ALA A 43 4.28 20.57 -2.51
C ALA A 43 5.74 20.60 -3.00
N THR A 44 6.63 19.79 -2.43
CA THR A 44 8.07 19.81 -2.72
C THR A 44 8.51 18.56 -3.47
N ALA A 45 9.28 18.74 -4.55
CA ALA A 45 9.75 17.63 -5.39
C ALA A 45 10.57 16.59 -4.63
N ALA A 46 11.52 17.01 -3.77
CA ALA A 46 12.35 16.08 -3.00
C ALA A 46 11.53 15.19 -2.05
N GLY A 47 10.64 15.80 -1.25
CA GLY A 47 9.76 15.02 -0.38
C GLY A 47 8.81 14.11 -1.16
N ALA A 48 8.36 14.51 -2.36
CA ALA A 48 7.52 13.67 -3.21
C ALA A 48 8.26 12.46 -3.81
N GLU A 49 9.58 12.56 -4.02
CA GLU A 49 10.44 11.46 -4.47
C GLU A 49 10.67 10.45 -3.33
N ASP A 50 11.08 10.91 -2.15
CA ASP A 50 11.26 10.05 -0.97
C ASP A 50 9.95 9.31 -0.59
N LEU A 51 8.81 10.01 -0.69
CA LEU A 51 7.48 9.41 -0.51
C LEU A 51 7.18 8.36 -1.58
N ALA A 52 7.55 8.59 -2.83
CA ALA A 52 7.33 7.63 -3.91
C ALA A 52 8.14 6.34 -3.71
N ASP A 53 9.38 6.45 -3.24
CA ASP A 53 10.23 5.30 -2.93
C ASP A 53 9.66 4.48 -1.76
N THR A 54 9.15 5.17 -0.73
CA THR A 54 8.50 4.52 0.43
C THR A 54 7.23 3.79 0.01
N ILE A 55 6.40 4.42 -0.82
CA ILE A 55 5.21 3.81 -1.42
C ILE A 55 5.62 2.55 -2.20
N ALA A 56 6.61 2.63 -3.08
CA ALA A 56 7.05 1.48 -3.87
C ALA A 56 7.55 0.30 -3.01
N ALA A 57 8.22 0.58 -1.89
CA ALA A 57 8.64 -0.46 -0.94
C ALA A 57 7.43 -1.17 -0.29
N LEU A 58 6.40 -0.42 0.09
CA LEU A 58 5.15 -0.98 0.64
C LEU A 58 4.40 -1.82 -0.41
N GLU A 59 4.35 -1.37 -1.68
CA GLU A 59 3.75 -2.14 -2.77
C GLU A 59 4.42 -3.50 -2.96
N LEU A 60 5.76 -3.53 -2.85
CA LEU A 60 6.54 -4.77 -2.92
C LEU A 60 6.22 -5.68 -1.74
N GLU A 61 6.15 -5.14 -0.53
CA GLU A 61 5.83 -5.92 0.67
C GLU A 61 4.42 -6.54 0.57
N MET A 62 3.42 -5.76 0.19
CA MET A 62 2.05 -6.23 -0.02
C MET A 62 1.96 -7.31 -1.11
N SER A 63 2.72 -7.15 -2.19
CA SER A 63 2.80 -8.16 -3.26
C SER A 63 3.38 -9.48 -2.75
N ASN A 64 4.41 -9.44 -1.89
CA ASN A 64 5.01 -10.64 -1.32
C ASN A 64 4.02 -11.39 -0.41
N TYR A 65 3.28 -10.68 0.44
CA TYR A 65 2.28 -11.30 1.32
C TYR A 65 1.14 -11.98 0.54
N LEU A 66 0.74 -11.45 -0.61
CA LEU A 66 -0.31 -12.04 -1.45
C LEU A 66 0.17 -13.22 -2.30
N GLN A 67 1.48 -13.43 -2.40
CA GLN A 67 2.09 -14.57 -3.09
C GLN A 67 2.36 -15.77 -2.17
N THR A 68 2.31 -15.57 -0.85
CA THR A 68 2.42 -16.62 0.19
C THR A 68 1.08 -17.26 0.53
#